data_AF-A0ABC8ZZG1-F1
#
_entry.id   AF-A0ABC8ZZG1-F1
#
_cell.length_a   1.000
_cell.length_b   1.000
_cell.length_c   1.000
_cell.angle_alpha   90.00
_cell.angle_beta   90.00
_cell.angle_gamma   90.00
#
_symmetry.space_group_name_H-M   'P 1'
#
loop_
_entity.id
_entity.type
_entity.pdbx_description
1 polymer ?
#
loop_
_entity_poly.entity_id
_entity_poly.type
_entity_poly.pdbx_seq_one_letter_code
_entity_poly.pdbx_strand_id
1 'polypeptide(L)'
;METHRDELALWLQHLAAKAVQELFFINRARTTDNKAHLPATLFRCTSLTKLYIGFWLFPETATLPRTVAFPYLRELGLFCLVMKEEDLTFVLDKCPVLEKLLIDGGRWPVCLRVRSHSLRLVEACQSLAPEITVEHTSHLERFFLWEAWGWDAASISNMSSKIKIGHAPKLRFLGFLVPGMHKLEIRNTVIKAETKASPNTIVPSVQLLALQVKLGTRIEARMLPSFLRCFPNVETLYIQSENDDYKFWGPQLTGTGKLNLKFWKEAGPIECVQRHIKKVVLREFHGTRSELDFLKFIAEHAQVLEKMVIVLTHGHSPSDPIGANLRAKMASAKWANACCELTIFQTPFHVEGTAWCYLSAFDLSNPDPFDVSKCLDGKCQSH
;
A
#
# COMPACT_ATOMS: atom_id res chain seq x y z
N MET A 1 -14.54 25.45 23.68
CA MET A 1 -14.58 24.77 22.37
C MET A 1 -15.97 24.81 21.73
N GLU A 2 -17.07 24.93 22.47
CA GLU A 2 -18.42 25.07 21.89
C GLU A 2 -18.65 26.41 21.17
N THR A 3 -18.05 27.51 21.63
CA THR A 3 -18.24 28.86 21.10
C THR A 3 -17.80 29.08 19.65
N HIS A 4 -16.91 28.23 19.10
CA HIS A 4 -16.46 28.36 17.70
C HIS A 4 -17.17 27.40 16.74
N ARG A 5 -18.05 26.51 17.24
CA ARG A 5 -18.74 25.53 16.39
C ARG A 5 -19.70 26.21 15.42
N ASP A 6 -20.40 27.23 15.90
CA ASP A 6 -21.36 27.99 15.10
C ASP A 6 -20.65 28.88 14.07
N GLU A 7 -19.49 29.45 14.42
CA GLU A 7 -18.64 30.21 13.49
C GLU A 7 -18.11 29.33 12.36
N LEU A 8 -17.62 28.12 12.67
CA LEU A 8 -17.16 27.16 11.66
C LEU A 8 -18.32 26.70 10.76
N ALA A 9 -19.50 26.49 11.33
CA ALA A 9 -20.68 26.11 10.58
C ALA A 9 -21.08 27.21 9.58
N LEU A 10 -21.06 28.48 10.01
CA LEU A 10 -21.29 29.66 9.16
C LEU A 10 -20.23 29.78 8.06
N TRP A 11 -18.95 29.56 8.39
CA TRP A 11 -17.89 29.60 7.39
C TRP A 11 -18.10 28.58 6.27
N LEU A 12 -18.45 27.33 6.62
CA LEU A 12 -18.79 26.29 5.63
C LEU A 12 -20.03 26.68 4.81
N GLN A 13 -21.02 27.35 5.40
CA GLN A 13 -22.18 27.87 4.65
C GLN A 13 -21.76 28.94 3.63
N HIS A 14 -20.83 29.83 3.99
CA HIS A 14 -20.30 30.82 3.05
C HIS A 14 -19.51 30.18 1.91
N LEU A 15 -18.69 29.16 2.19
CA LEU A 15 -17.99 28.40 1.15
C LEU A 15 -18.97 27.71 0.20
N ALA A 16 -20.02 27.09 0.74
CA ALA A 16 -21.09 26.50 -0.05
C ALA A 16 -21.79 27.54 -0.94
N ALA A 17 -22.11 28.72 -0.39
CA ALA A 17 -22.74 29.81 -1.14
C ALA A 17 -21.84 30.37 -2.27
N LYS A 18 -20.52 30.22 -2.14
CA LYS A 18 -19.53 30.60 -3.15
C LYS A 18 -19.19 29.48 -4.14
N ALA A 19 -19.85 28.32 -4.05
CA ALA A 19 -19.64 27.18 -4.94
C ALA A 19 -18.15 26.76 -5.01
N VAL A 20 -17.48 26.74 -3.85
CA VAL A 20 -16.08 26.31 -3.75
C VAL A 20 -15.90 24.91 -4.31
N GLN A 21 -14.87 24.74 -5.13
CA GLN A 21 -14.55 23.46 -5.80
C GLN A 21 -13.47 22.67 -5.05
N GLU A 22 -12.51 23.34 -4.43
CA GLU A 22 -11.41 22.68 -3.72
C GLU A 22 -11.38 23.15 -2.28
N LEU A 23 -11.41 22.20 -1.34
CA LEU A 23 -11.38 22.50 0.08
C LEU A 23 -10.41 21.59 0.83
N PHE A 24 -9.41 22.21 1.46
CA PHE A 24 -8.50 21.58 2.40
C PHE A 24 -8.84 22.07 3.81
N PHE A 25 -9.49 21.22 4.59
CA PHE A 25 -10.02 21.55 5.90
C PHE A 25 -9.34 20.75 7.00
N ILE A 26 -8.15 21.23 7.38
CA ILE A 26 -7.23 20.57 8.31
C ILE A 26 -7.25 21.30 9.66
N ASN A 27 -7.61 20.59 10.73
CA ASN A 27 -7.53 21.12 12.08
C ASN A 27 -6.09 21.05 12.61
N ARG A 28 -5.55 22.16 13.11
CA ARG A 28 -4.21 22.23 13.73
C ARG A 28 -4.24 21.82 15.20
N ALA A 29 -4.93 20.73 15.53
CA ALA A 29 -4.97 20.27 16.91
C ALA A 29 -3.62 19.69 17.32
N ARG A 30 -3.11 20.16 18.47
CA ARG A 30 -1.77 19.79 18.99
C ARG A 30 -1.75 18.45 19.73
N THR A 31 -2.90 17.81 19.94
CA THR A 31 -3.02 16.57 20.72
C THR A 31 -3.90 15.54 19.99
N THR A 32 -3.61 14.27 20.23
CA THR A 32 -4.32 13.10 19.68
C THR A 32 -5.74 12.93 20.23
N ASP A 33 -6.04 13.57 21.37
CA ASP A 33 -7.33 13.51 22.08
C ASP A 33 -8.32 14.60 21.62
N ASN A 34 -8.22 15.00 20.33
CA ASN A 34 -8.97 16.14 19.81
C ASN A 34 -10.47 15.85 19.70
N LYS A 35 -11.27 16.50 20.54
CA LYS A 35 -12.75 16.41 20.57
C LYS A 35 -13.45 17.36 19.57
N ALA A 36 -12.71 17.95 18.64
CA ALA A 36 -13.29 18.89 17.69
C ALA A 36 -14.13 18.15 16.65
N HIS A 37 -15.44 18.39 16.68
CA HIS A 37 -16.39 17.84 15.71
C HIS A 37 -16.38 18.66 14.42
N LEU A 38 -16.24 17.97 13.30
CA LEU A 38 -16.45 18.56 11.98
C LEU A 38 -17.94 18.89 11.82
N PRO A 39 -18.31 20.15 11.50
CA PRO A 39 -19.71 20.50 11.32
C PRO A 39 -20.34 19.78 10.13
N ALA A 40 -21.55 19.23 10.32
CA ALA A 40 -22.36 18.63 9.27
C ALA A 40 -22.73 19.60 8.13
N THR A 41 -22.57 20.91 8.35
CA THR A 41 -22.74 21.93 7.30
C THR A 41 -21.77 21.76 6.12
N LEU A 42 -20.67 21.00 6.29
CA LEU A 42 -19.76 20.63 5.20
C LEU A 42 -20.50 20.01 4.01
N PHE A 43 -21.53 19.21 4.28
CA PHE A 43 -22.35 18.55 3.27
C PHE A 43 -23.17 19.51 2.38
N ARG A 44 -23.20 20.82 2.71
CA ARG A 44 -23.80 21.85 1.85
C ARG A 44 -22.86 22.29 0.72
N CYS A 45 -21.57 21.99 0.81
CA CYS A 45 -20.57 22.31 -0.22
C CYS A 45 -20.66 21.33 -1.40
N THR A 46 -21.78 21.34 -2.12
CA THR A 46 -22.08 20.36 -3.19
C THR A 46 -21.28 20.58 -4.47
N SER A 47 -20.65 21.74 -4.64
CA SER A 47 -19.80 22.09 -5.80
C SER A 47 -18.37 21.54 -5.69
N LEU A 48 -18.02 20.87 -4.59
CA LEU A 48 -16.68 20.35 -4.37
C LEU A 48 -16.31 19.27 -5.39
N THR A 49 -15.13 19.43 -5.96
CA THR A 49 -14.43 18.45 -6.82
C THR A 49 -13.27 17.80 -6.07
N LYS A 50 -12.66 18.50 -5.11
CA LYS A 50 -11.61 17.99 -4.22
C LYS A 50 -11.89 18.36 -2.76
N LEU A 51 -11.80 17.37 -1.88
CA LEU A 51 -12.04 17.55 -0.46
C LEU A 51 -11.00 16.80 0.35
N TYR A 52 -10.25 17.53 1.16
CA TYR A 52 -9.28 16.97 2.10
C TYR A 52 -9.65 17.41 3.51
N ILE A 53 -9.84 16.45 4.42
CA ILE A 53 -10.33 16.69 5.78
C ILE A 53 -9.33 16.08 6.74
N GLY A 54 -8.87 16.86 7.73
CA GLY A 54 -7.80 16.42 8.62
C GLY A 54 -8.04 16.72 10.09
N PHE A 55 -7.73 15.77 10.97
CA PHE A 55 -7.69 15.94 12.42
C PHE A 55 -9.03 16.32 13.08
N TRP A 56 -10.14 15.80 12.57
CA TRP A 56 -11.49 16.00 13.11
C TRP A 56 -12.14 14.69 13.59
N LEU A 57 -13.12 14.82 14.47
CA LEU A 57 -14.16 13.80 14.65
C LEU A 57 -15.25 14.03 13.60
N PHE A 58 -15.48 13.02 12.74
CA PHE A 58 -16.41 13.11 11.63
C PHE A 58 -17.87 13.23 12.15
N PRO A 59 -18.74 14.03 11.51
CA PRO A 59 -20.13 14.16 11.94
C PRO A 59 -20.89 12.85 11.71
N GLU A 60 -21.79 12.53 12.64
CA GLU A 60 -22.71 11.40 12.46
C GLU A 60 -23.62 11.63 11.25
N THR A 61 -23.66 10.65 10.36
CA THR A 61 -24.40 10.74 9.10
C THR A 61 -25.85 10.24 9.21
N ALA A 62 -26.19 9.52 10.28
CA ALA A 62 -27.51 8.91 10.49
C ALA A 62 -28.68 9.92 10.48
N THR A 63 -28.42 11.17 10.87
CA THR A 63 -29.43 12.24 10.91
C THR A 63 -29.45 13.11 9.65
N LEU A 64 -28.55 12.86 8.69
CA LEU A 64 -28.46 13.67 7.47
C LEU A 64 -29.59 13.33 6.50
N PRO A 65 -30.14 14.35 5.79
CA PRO A 65 -31.09 14.11 4.73
C PRO A 65 -30.49 13.21 3.64
N ARG A 66 -31.29 12.28 3.11
CA ARG A 66 -30.86 11.40 2.01
C ARG A 66 -30.51 12.16 0.71
N THR A 67 -30.96 13.40 0.58
CA THR A 67 -30.66 14.30 -0.55
C THR A 67 -29.26 14.88 -0.51
N VAL A 68 -28.56 14.82 0.62
CA VAL A 68 -27.16 15.23 0.73
C VAL A 68 -26.30 14.37 -0.18
N ALA A 69 -25.48 15.02 -1.00
CA ALA A 69 -24.51 14.37 -1.87
C ALA A 69 -23.35 15.31 -2.21
N PHE A 70 -22.24 14.74 -2.64
CA PHE A 70 -21.16 15.46 -3.31
C PHE A 70 -21.12 15.04 -4.79
N PRO A 71 -22.01 15.58 -5.62
CA PRO A 71 -22.23 15.09 -6.98
C PRO A 71 -21.03 15.25 -7.92
N TYR A 72 -20.11 16.17 -7.61
CA TYR A 72 -18.95 16.49 -8.44
C TYR A 72 -17.61 16.07 -7.82
N LEU A 73 -17.63 15.43 -6.65
CA LEU A 73 -16.41 15.13 -5.91
C LEU A 73 -15.64 13.98 -6.57
N ARG A 74 -14.43 14.30 -7.03
CA ARG A 74 -13.52 13.38 -7.73
C ARG A 74 -12.37 12.92 -6.84
N GLU A 75 -11.95 13.74 -5.87
CA GLU A 75 -10.85 13.41 -4.96
C GLU A 75 -11.26 13.64 -3.51
N LEU A 76 -11.11 12.61 -2.69
CA LEU A 76 -11.39 12.64 -1.25
C LEU A 76 -10.16 12.15 -0.49
N GLY A 77 -9.65 12.98 0.42
CA GLY A 77 -8.60 12.59 1.36
C GLY A 77 -9.03 12.79 2.81
N LEU A 78 -8.84 11.75 3.62
CA LEU A 78 -9.23 11.68 5.02
C LEU A 78 -7.95 11.47 5.86
N PHE A 79 -7.53 12.49 6.61
CA PHE A 79 -6.28 12.47 7.38
C PHE A 79 -6.54 12.48 8.88
N CYS A 80 -5.98 11.52 9.63
CA CYS A 80 -6.01 11.54 11.09
C CYS A 80 -7.42 11.77 11.67
N LEU A 81 -8.45 11.26 11.00
CA LEU A 81 -9.84 11.42 11.42
C LEU A 81 -10.24 10.39 12.47
N VAL A 82 -11.41 10.59 13.08
CA VAL A 82 -12.15 9.55 13.79
C VAL A 82 -13.52 9.47 13.12
N MET A 83 -13.92 8.29 12.65
CA MET A 83 -15.13 8.08 11.84
C MET A 83 -15.72 6.70 12.13
N LYS A 84 -17.04 6.51 12.03
CA LYS A 84 -17.64 5.17 12.06
C LYS A 84 -17.64 4.57 10.65
N GLU A 85 -17.65 3.24 10.56
CA GLU A 85 -17.74 2.51 9.28
C GLU A 85 -18.98 2.90 8.46
N GLU A 86 -20.12 3.08 9.15
CA GLU A 86 -21.38 3.52 8.55
C GLU A 86 -21.29 4.93 7.91
N ASP A 87 -20.54 5.84 8.54
CA ASP A 87 -20.33 7.19 8.02
C ASP A 87 -19.43 7.18 6.78
N LEU A 88 -18.38 6.33 6.76
CA LEU A 88 -17.53 6.16 5.59
C LEU A 88 -18.33 5.58 4.42
N THR A 89 -19.13 4.55 4.69
CA THR A 89 -20.01 3.93 3.69
C THR A 89 -20.99 4.95 3.12
N PHE A 90 -21.62 5.75 3.98
CA PHE A 90 -22.52 6.82 3.57
C PHE A 90 -21.82 7.83 2.65
N VAL A 91 -20.63 8.32 3.02
CA VAL A 91 -19.89 9.29 2.21
C VAL A 91 -19.55 8.73 0.84
N LEU A 92 -19.10 7.47 0.75
CA LEU A 92 -18.77 6.83 -0.52
C LEU A 92 -20.00 6.67 -1.42
N ASP A 93 -21.16 6.30 -0.85
CA ASP A 93 -22.44 6.22 -1.58
C ASP A 93 -22.93 7.58 -2.08
N LYS A 94 -22.49 8.67 -1.45
CA LYS A 94 -22.83 10.06 -1.79
C LYS A 94 -21.87 10.74 -2.77
N CYS A 95 -20.84 10.03 -3.24
CA CYS A 95 -19.84 10.55 -4.17
C CYS A 95 -19.83 9.72 -5.47
N PRO A 96 -20.81 9.88 -6.38
CA PRO A 96 -20.99 9.01 -7.54
C PRO A 96 -19.89 9.10 -8.60
N VAL A 97 -19.10 10.17 -8.59
CA VAL A 97 -18.01 10.44 -9.55
C VAL A 97 -16.62 10.40 -8.89
N LEU A 98 -16.52 9.83 -7.68
CA LEU A 98 -15.27 9.78 -6.94
C LEU A 98 -14.25 8.91 -7.66
N GLU A 99 -13.10 9.48 -8.01
CA GLU A 99 -12.02 8.80 -8.73
C GLU A 99 -10.87 8.40 -7.80
N LYS A 100 -10.60 9.18 -6.76
CA LYS A 100 -9.49 8.94 -5.84
C LYS A 100 -9.93 9.03 -4.38
N LEU A 101 -9.55 8.03 -3.59
CA LEU A 101 -9.79 7.96 -2.16
C LEU A 101 -8.46 7.74 -1.42
N LEU A 102 -8.10 8.66 -0.54
CA LEU A 102 -6.97 8.54 0.38
C LEU A 102 -7.49 8.49 1.82
N ILE A 103 -7.06 7.50 2.59
CA ILE A 103 -7.25 7.43 4.02
C ILE A 103 -5.87 7.32 4.65
N ASP A 104 -5.48 8.29 5.46
CA ASP A 104 -4.17 8.35 6.07
C ASP A 104 -4.28 8.63 7.56
N GLY A 105 -3.56 7.87 8.39
CA GLY A 105 -3.54 8.05 9.84
C GLY A 105 -4.89 7.76 10.52
N GLY A 106 -5.74 6.91 9.95
CA GLY A 106 -7.09 6.67 10.45
C GLY A 106 -7.09 6.23 11.92
N ARG A 107 -7.69 7.04 12.81
CA ARG A 107 -7.77 6.74 14.27
C ARG A 107 -9.00 5.91 14.64
N TRP A 108 -9.48 5.09 13.70
CA TRP A 108 -10.58 4.15 13.87
C TRP A 108 -10.25 2.86 13.09
N PRO A 109 -10.89 1.73 13.38
CA PRO A 109 -10.76 0.53 12.55
C PRO A 109 -11.35 0.77 11.16
N VAL A 110 -10.49 0.89 10.14
CA VAL A 110 -10.86 1.14 8.75
C VAL A 110 -11.32 -0.17 8.11
N CYS A 111 -12.61 -0.45 8.27
CA CYS A 111 -13.31 -1.48 7.49
C CYS A 111 -13.82 -0.84 6.19
N LEU A 112 -13.12 -1.06 5.08
CA LEU A 112 -13.42 -0.40 3.81
C LEU A 112 -14.01 -1.39 2.81
N ARG A 113 -15.25 -1.13 2.36
CA ARG A 113 -15.87 -1.86 1.25
C ARG A 113 -15.99 -0.98 0.02
N VAL A 114 -15.08 -1.17 -0.93
CA VAL A 114 -15.06 -0.43 -2.19
C VAL A 114 -16.01 -1.09 -3.19
N ARG A 115 -17.19 -0.48 -3.38
CA ARG A 115 -18.19 -0.85 -4.41
C ARG A 115 -18.50 0.36 -5.30
N SER A 116 -17.49 0.86 -5.98
CA SER A 116 -17.60 2.04 -6.84
C SER A 116 -17.31 1.72 -8.29
N HIS A 117 -18.06 2.38 -9.17
CA HIS A 117 -17.89 2.33 -10.62
C HIS A 117 -17.01 3.47 -11.14
N SER A 118 -16.69 4.47 -10.30
CA SER A 118 -15.88 5.63 -10.66
C SER A 118 -14.47 5.59 -10.07
N LEU A 119 -14.27 4.89 -8.95
CA LEU A 119 -12.98 4.86 -8.26
C LEU A 119 -11.91 4.20 -9.13
N ARG A 120 -10.81 4.94 -9.31
CA ARG A 120 -9.61 4.54 -10.06
C ARG A 120 -8.44 4.31 -9.12
N LEU A 121 -8.40 4.99 -7.97
CA LEU A 121 -7.32 4.89 -7.00
C LEU A 121 -7.88 4.83 -5.58
N VAL A 122 -7.44 3.84 -4.81
CA VAL A 122 -7.68 3.76 -3.38
C VAL A 122 -6.34 3.60 -2.67
N GLU A 123 -6.10 4.42 -1.66
CA GLU A 123 -4.89 4.39 -0.85
C GLU A 123 -5.27 4.44 0.63
N ALA A 124 -4.76 3.48 1.41
CA ALA A 124 -4.88 3.46 2.86
C ALA A 124 -3.49 3.40 3.49
N CYS A 125 -3.14 4.46 4.22
CA CYS A 125 -1.84 4.67 4.83
C CYS A 125 -1.96 4.78 6.36
N GLN A 126 -0.96 4.28 7.08
CA GLN A 126 -0.76 4.51 8.53
C GLN A 126 -2.04 4.29 9.35
N SER A 127 -2.81 3.26 9.03
CA SER A 127 -4.16 3.04 9.53
C SER A 127 -4.35 1.62 10.04
N LEU A 128 -5.16 1.45 11.08
CA LEU A 128 -5.67 0.15 11.47
C LEU A 128 -6.74 -0.28 10.46
N ALA A 129 -6.45 -1.28 9.64
CA ALA A 129 -7.31 -1.78 8.57
C ALA A 129 -7.61 -3.26 8.79
N PRO A 130 -8.64 -3.61 9.59
CA PRO A 130 -9.00 -5.00 9.86
C PRO A 130 -9.49 -5.74 8.61
N GLU A 131 -10.31 -5.07 7.80
CA GLU A 131 -10.90 -5.65 6.58
C GLU A 131 -10.99 -4.60 5.48
N ILE A 132 -10.40 -4.89 4.31
CA ILE A 132 -10.60 -4.10 3.10
C ILE A 132 -11.07 -5.02 2.00
N THR A 133 -12.23 -4.70 1.44
CA THR A 133 -12.87 -5.48 0.39
C THR A 133 -13.06 -4.62 -0.85
N VAL A 134 -12.49 -5.06 -1.96
CA VAL A 134 -12.66 -4.48 -3.29
C VAL A 134 -13.60 -5.38 -4.08
N GLU A 135 -14.86 -4.96 -4.25
CA GLU A 135 -15.91 -5.74 -4.90
C GLU A 135 -16.59 -4.95 -6.01
N HIS A 136 -16.65 -5.52 -7.21
CA HIS A 136 -17.32 -4.92 -8.38
C HIS A 136 -16.78 -3.54 -8.76
N THR A 137 -15.47 -3.35 -8.70
CA THR A 137 -14.81 -2.10 -9.09
C THR A 137 -14.30 -2.18 -10.53
N SER A 138 -15.15 -1.77 -11.48
CA SER A 138 -14.83 -1.86 -12.92
C SER A 138 -13.74 -0.89 -13.39
N HIS A 139 -13.43 0.15 -12.61
CA HIS A 139 -12.49 1.20 -12.96
C HIS A 139 -11.26 1.30 -12.06
N LEU A 140 -11.15 0.48 -11.00
CA LEU A 140 -10.03 0.57 -10.08
C LEU A 140 -8.73 0.18 -10.79
N GLU A 141 -7.81 1.12 -10.91
CA GLU A 141 -6.50 0.97 -11.56
C GLU A 141 -5.39 0.71 -10.53
N ARG A 142 -5.50 1.33 -9.35
CA ARG A 142 -4.49 1.29 -8.30
C ARG A 142 -5.09 1.08 -6.93
N PHE A 143 -4.53 0.15 -6.17
CA PHE A 143 -4.90 -0.08 -4.78
C PHE A 143 -3.65 -0.17 -3.91
N PHE A 144 -3.49 0.83 -3.02
CA PHE A 144 -2.33 0.98 -2.18
C PHE A 144 -2.60 0.76 -0.70
N LEU A 145 -1.71 0.03 -0.05
CA LEU A 145 -1.64 -0.13 1.40
C LEU A 145 -0.23 0.24 1.85
N TRP A 146 -0.11 1.14 2.82
CA TRP A 146 1.18 1.52 3.40
C TRP A 146 1.05 1.58 4.91
N GLU A 147 1.86 0.82 5.66
CA GLU A 147 1.70 0.77 7.13
C GLU A 147 0.23 0.51 7.54
N ALA A 148 -0.48 -0.29 6.73
CA ALA A 148 -1.87 -0.65 6.99
C ALA A 148 -1.88 -1.92 7.85
N TRP A 149 -2.16 -1.75 9.13
CA TRP A 149 -2.00 -2.81 10.11
C TRP A 149 -3.31 -3.55 10.37
N GLY A 150 -3.20 -4.84 10.72
CA GLY A 150 -4.35 -5.61 11.15
C GLY A 150 -4.87 -5.19 12.52
N TRP A 151 -6.00 -5.76 12.90
CA TRP A 151 -6.53 -5.64 14.26
C TRP A 151 -6.80 -7.03 14.82
N ASP A 152 -6.38 -7.27 16.05
CA ASP A 152 -6.78 -8.44 16.83
C ASP A 152 -7.12 -7.97 18.24
N ALA A 153 -8.39 -8.16 18.62
CA ALA A 153 -8.89 -7.78 19.94
C ALA A 153 -8.19 -8.54 21.09
N ALA A 154 -7.58 -9.70 20.79
CA ALA A 154 -6.90 -10.54 21.77
C ALA A 154 -5.38 -10.28 21.87
N SER A 155 -4.74 -9.68 20.85
CA SER A 155 -3.28 -9.46 20.89
C SER A 155 -2.78 -8.42 19.88
N ILE A 156 -2.05 -7.42 20.37
CA ILE A 156 -1.32 -6.44 19.55
C ILE A 156 -0.25 -7.13 18.66
N SER A 157 0.23 -8.32 19.06
CA SER A 157 1.27 -9.05 18.33
C SER A 157 0.75 -9.99 17.24
N ASN A 158 -0.56 -10.17 17.11
CA ASN A 158 -1.17 -11.09 16.13
C ASN A 158 -2.13 -10.36 15.17
N MET A 159 -1.79 -9.10 14.87
CA MET A 159 -2.53 -8.27 13.91
C MET A 159 -2.62 -9.00 12.57
N SER A 160 -3.85 -9.17 12.07
CA SER A 160 -4.08 -9.63 10.70
C SER A 160 -5.15 -8.79 10.04
N SER A 161 -4.94 -8.45 8.77
CA SER A 161 -5.93 -7.77 7.94
C SER A 161 -6.48 -8.74 6.91
N LYS A 162 -7.78 -8.73 6.69
CA LYS A 162 -8.39 -9.45 5.57
C LYS A 162 -8.47 -8.52 4.37
N ILE A 163 -7.76 -8.85 3.29
CA ILE A 163 -7.76 -8.07 2.05
C ILE A 163 -8.45 -8.90 0.98
N LYS A 164 -9.67 -8.52 0.61
CA LYS A 164 -10.46 -9.23 -0.39
C LYS A 164 -10.45 -8.52 -1.73
N ILE A 165 -9.99 -9.20 -2.79
CA ILE A 165 -10.04 -8.73 -4.17
C ILE A 165 -11.08 -9.58 -4.92
N GLY A 166 -12.25 -9.01 -5.15
CA GLY A 166 -13.31 -9.60 -5.96
C GLY A 166 -13.09 -9.37 -7.45
N HIS A 167 -14.06 -8.72 -8.10
CA HIS A 167 -13.97 -8.38 -9.53
C HIS A 167 -13.42 -6.96 -9.74
N ALA A 168 -12.14 -6.87 -10.12
CA ALA A 168 -11.43 -5.62 -10.40
C ALA A 168 -10.57 -5.74 -11.68
N PRO A 169 -11.17 -5.75 -12.88
CA PRO A 169 -10.49 -6.14 -14.13
C PRO A 169 -9.45 -5.11 -14.63
N LYS A 170 -9.50 -3.87 -14.14
CA LYS A 170 -8.54 -2.82 -14.49
C LYS A 170 -7.44 -2.62 -13.45
N LEU A 171 -7.42 -3.43 -12.39
CA LEU A 171 -6.45 -3.27 -11.31
C LEU A 171 -5.06 -3.65 -11.82
N ARG A 172 -4.21 -2.64 -12.04
CA ARG A 172 -2.86 -2.77 -12.58
C ARG A 172 -1.78 -2.65 -11.50
N PHE A 173 -2.04 -1.89 -10.46
CA PHE A 173 -1.10 -1.60 -9.37
C PHE A 173 -1.68 -2.08 -8.05
N LEU A 174 -0.92 -2.89 -7.33
CA LEU A 174 -1.33 -3.44 -6.04
C LEU A 174 -0.15 -3.45 -5.06
N GLY A 175 -0.31 -2.85 -3.88
CA GLY A 175 0.62 -3.01 -2.77
C GLY A 175 0.80 -1.76 -1.91
N PHE A 176 1.60 -1.73 -0.87
CA PHE A 176 2.38 -2.82 -0.33
C PHE A 176 1.48 -3.80 0.42
N LEU A 177 1.44 -5.03 -0.09
CA LEU A 177 0.87 -6.12 0.69
C LEU A 177 1.95 -6.72 1.59
N VAL A 178 1.53 -7.23 2.72
CA VAL A 178 2.39 -7.80 3.73
C VAL A 178 2.05 -9.29 3.88
N PRO A 179 2.74 -10.20 3.16
CA PRO A 179 2.48 -11.64 3.23
C PRO A 179 2.64 -12.17 4.66
N GLY A 180 1.56 -12.65 5.27
CA GLY A 180 1.56 -13.14 6.66
C GLY A 180 0.66 -12.31 7.58
N MET A 181 0.67 -10.99 7.43
CA MET A 181 -0.30 -10.09 8.10
C MET A 181 -1.56 -9.90 7.26
N HIS A 182 -1.39 -9.59 5.97
CA HIS A 182 -2.49 -9.41 5.03
C HIS A 182 -2.95 -10.77 4.49
N LYS A 183 -4.05 -11.29 5.05
CA LYS A 183 -4.75 -12.47 4.56
C LYS A 183 -5.47 -12.10 3.27
N LEU A 184 -4.80 -12.33 2.15
CA LEU A 184 -5.34 -12.10 0.82
C LEU A 184 -6.44 -13.13 0.50
N GLU A 185 -7.60 -12.65 0.11
CA GLU A 185 -8.71 -13.43 -0.41
C GLU A 185 -8.99 -12.97 -1.84
N ILE A 186 -8.88 -13.87 -2.81
CA ILE A 186 -9.23 -13.57 -4.19
C ILE A 186 -10.57 -14.23 -4.47
N ARG A 187 -11.55 -13.43 -4.89
CA ARG A 187 -12.96 -13.81 -5.01
C ARG A 187 -13.50 -14.37 -3.70
N ASN A 188 -13.51 -15.69 -3.53
CA ASN A 188 -13.95 -16.38 -2.31
C ASN A 188 -12.91 -17.41 -1.84
N THR A 189 -11.66 -17.28 -2.29
CA THR A 189 -10.56 -18.20 -1.97
C THR A 189 -9.48 -17.49 -1.17
N VAL A 190 -9.30 -17.93 0.07
CA VAL A 190 -8.23 -17.44 0.94
C VAL A 190 -6.90 -18.02 0.49
N ILE A 191 -5.94 -17.15 0.22
CA ILE A 191 -4.59 -17.53 -0.22
C ILE A 191 -3.76 -17.93 1.01
N LYS A 192 -3.15 -19.11 0.94
CA LYS A 192 -2.31 -19.70 1.97
C LYS A 192 -0.95 -20.06 1.37
N ALA A 193 -0.01 -20.49 2.22
CA ALA A 193 1.25 -21.04 1.74
C ALA A 193 0.95 -22.25 0.84
N GLU A 194 1.70 -22.39 -0.25
CA GLU A 194 1.55 -23.48 -1.24
C GLU A 194 0.25 -23.46 -2.05
N THR A 195 -0.58 -22.41 -1.95
CA THR A 195 -1.71 -22.21 -2.87
C THR A 195 -1.21 -22.19 -4.31
N LYS A 196 -1.82 -23.05 -5.13
CA LYS A 196 -1.55 -23.16 -6.57
C LYS A 196 -2.41 -22.15 -7.34
N ALA A 197 -1.91 -21.70 -8.48
CA ALA A 197 -2.66 -20.83 -9.37
C ALA A 197 -3.88 -21.56 -9.95
N SER A 198 -5.02 -20.88 -9.98
CA SER A 198 -6.28 -21.32 -10.57
C SER A 198 -7.08 -20.08 -10.99
N PRO A 199 -8.08 -20.20 -11.87
CA PRO A 199 -8.90 -19.04 -12.29
C PRO A 199 -9.55 -18.26 -11.14
N ASN A 200 -9.75 -18.91 -9.98
CA ASN A 200 -10.35 -18.30 -8.80
C ASN A 200 -9.34 -17.66 -7.84
N THR A 201 -8.04 -17.88 -8.05
CA THR A 201 -6.96 -17.38 -7.19
C THR A 201 -6.02 -16.44 -7.92
N ILE A 202 -6.33 -16.06 -9.17
CA ILE A 202 -5.50 -15.16 -9.97
C ILE A 202 -6.20 -13.84 -10.25
N VAL A 203 -5.40 -12.78 -10.28
CA VAL A 203 -5.78 -11.43 -10.72
C VAL A 203 -4.79 -11.02 -11.82
N PRO A 204 -5.03 -11.45 -13.08
CA PRO A 204 -4.06 -11.29 -14.17
C PRO A 204 -3.91 -9.85 -14.67
N SER A 205 -4.75 -8.92 -14.21
CA SER A 205 -4.67 -7.51 -14.59
C SER A 205 -3.50 -6.76 -13.92
N VAL A 206 -2.98 -7.29 -12.80
CA VAL A 206 -1.92 -6.66 -12.02
C VAL A 206 -0.58 -6.78 -12.76
N GLN A 207 0.02 -5.63 -13.06
CA GLN A 207 1.30 -5.50 -13.75
C GLN A 207 2.41 -5.01 -12.80
N LEU A 208 2.04 -4.27 -11.76
CA LEU A 208 2.96 -3.82 -10.72
C LEU A 208 2.47 -4.33 -9.37
N LEU A 209 3.32 -5.12 -8.72
CA LEU A 209 3.08 -5.68 -7.39
C LEU A 209 4.13 -5.14 -6.43
N ALA A 210 3.69 -4.54 -5.32
CA ALA A 210 4.53 -4.11 -4.23
C ALA A 210 4.26 -4.97 -2.98
N LEU A 211 5.31 -5.51 -2.38
CA LEU A 211 5.25 -6.36 -1.20
C LEU A 211 6.26 -5.89 -0.15
N GLN A 212 5.87 -5.97 1.12
CA GLN A 212 6.73 -5.73 2.27
C GLN A 212 6.89 -7.06 3.02
N VAL A 213 8.14 -7.51 3.15
CA VAL A 213 8.46 -8.89 3.56
C VAL A 213 9.70 -8.97 4.46
N LYS A 214 9.62 -9.82 5.47
CA LYS A 214 10.73 -10.31 6.27
C LYS A 214 11.27 -11.58 5.64
N LEU A 215 12.21 -11.41 4.72
CA LEU A 215 12.74 -12.52 3.91
C LEU A 215 13.43 -13.61 4.74
N GLY A 216 13.87 -13.34 5.96
CA GLY A 216 14.45 -14.35 6.86
C GLY A 216 13.44 -15.13 7.68
N THR A 217 12.19 -14.68 7.78
CA THR A 217 11.14 -15.40 8.52
C THR A 217 10.40 -16.40 7.63
N ARG A 218 10.22 -17.62 8.17
CA ARG A 218 9.65 -18.75 7.44
C ARG A 218 8.21 -18.54 6.98
N ILE A 219 7.41 -17.77 7.72
CA ILE A 219 5.98 -17.58 7.40
C ILE A 219 5.85 -16.71 6.15
N GLU A 220 6.46 -15.54 6.16
CA GLU A 220 6.31 -14.55 5.07
C GLU A 220 7.00 -15.04 3.80
N ALA A 221 8.21 -15.60 3.92
CA ALA A 221 8.90 -16.21 2.80
C ALA A 221 8.10 -17.35 2.16
N ARG A 222 7.40 -18.19 2.93
CA ARG A 222 6.54 -19.27 2.38
C ARG A 222 5.29 -18.75 1.68
N MET A 223 4.79 -17.58 2.08
CA MET A 223 3.65 -16.93 1.44
C MET A 223 4.03 -16.24 0.12
N LEU A 224 5.26 -15.75 0.02
CA LEU A 224 5.73 -14.97 -1.13
C LEU A 224 5.54 -15.71 -2.49
N PRO A 225 5.92 -16.98 -2.67
CA PRO A 225 5.60 -17.72 -3.89
C PRO A 225 4.10 -17.81 -4.20
N SER A 226 3.26 -18.00 -3.18
CA SER A 226 1.80 -18.05 -3.37
C SER A 226 1.25 -16.71 -3.85
N PHE A 227 1.74 -15.60 -3.29
CA PHE A 227 1.37 -14.25 -3.72
C PHE A 227 1.79 -14.02 -5.17
N LEU A 228 3.04 -14.32 -5.53
CA LEU A 228 3.53 -14.18 -6.91
C LEU A 228 2.69 -15.01 -7.90
N ARG A 229 2.28 -16.23 -7.54
CA ARG A 229 1.40 -17.06 -8.37
C ARG A 229 -0.02 -16.49 -8.55
N CYS A 230 -0.48 -15.62 -7.66
CA CYS A 230 -1.79 -14.95 -7.79
C CYS A 230 -1.76 -13.85 -8.87
N PHE A 231 -0.58 -13.36 -9.26
CA PHE A 231 -0.44 -12.24 -10.18
C PHE A 231 0.49 -12.65 -11.34
N PRO A 232 -0.01 -13.45 -12.30
CA PRO A 232 0.83 -14.09 -13.32
C PRO A 232 1.49 -13.13 -14.30
N ASN A 233 0.94 -11.92 -14.49
CA ASN A 233 1.40 -10.93 -15.48
C ASN A 233 2.19 -9.75 -14.88
N VAL A 234 2.75 -9.92 -13.66
CA VAL A 234 3.55 -8.86 -13.04
C VAL A 234 4.80 -8.58 -13.87
N GLU A 235 4.94 -7.32 -14.29
CA GLU A 235 6.08 -6.79 -15.03
C GLU A 235 7.08 -6.09 -14.10
N THR A 236 6.59 -5.43 -13.05
CA THR A 236 7.42 -4.76 -12.06
C THR A 236 7.12 -5.26 -10.66
N LEU A 237 8.14 -5.80 -9.99
CA LEU A 237 8.04 -6.29 -8.61
C LEU A 237 8.82 -5.37 -7.68
N TYR A 238 8.10 -4.75 -6.74
CA TYR A 238 8.67 -3.97 -5.65
C TYR A 238 8.68 -4.83 -4.39
N ILE A 239 9.85 -4.98 -3.78
CA ILE A 239 10.04 -5.65 -2.50
C ILE A 239 10.64 -4.64 -1.54
N GLN A 240 9.97 -4.40 -0.42
CA GLN A 240 10.56 -3.73 0.72
C GLN A 240 10.98 -4.81 1.72
N SER A 241 12.29 -4.89 1.95
CA SER A 241 12.83 -5.75 3.00
C SER A 241 12.55 -5.12 4.36
N GLU A 242 12.05 -5.90 5.30
CA GLU A 242 12.03 -5.49 6.70
C GLU A 242 13.14 -6.20 7.46
N ASN A 243 13.73 -5.50 8.44
CA ASN A 243 14.65 -6.10 9.37
C ASN A 243 13.95 -7.21 10.17
N ASP A 244 14.46 -8.45 10.05
CA ASP A 244 13.93 -9.63 10.75
C ASP A 244 13.93 -9.44 12.29
N ASP A 245 14.82 -8.59 12.82
CA ASP A 245 14.94 -8.30 14.25
C ASP A 245 13.92 -7.25 14.74
N TYR A 246 13.38 -6.43 13.84
CA TYR A 246 12.40 -5.39 14.18
C TYR A 246 10.98 -5.99 14.17
N LYS A 247 10.41 -6.14 15.37
CA LYS A 247 9.09 -6.77 15.59
C LYS A 247 8.00 -5.73 15.85
N PHE A 248 7.54 -5.05 14.80
CA PHE A 248 6.33 -4.21 14.90
C PHE A 248 5.04 -5.04 14.76
N TRP A 249 5.02 -6.02 13.85
CA TRP A 249 3.85 -6.87 13.56
C TRP A 249 4.29 -8.32 13.21
N GLY A 250 3.37 -9.28 13.33
CA GLY A 250 3.56 -10.72 13.06
C GLY A 250 3.68 -11.61 14.31
N PRO A 251 3.30 -12.90 14.25
CA PRO A 251 3.19 -13.77 15.42
C PRO A 251 4.51 -13.89 16.18
N GLN A 252 4.45 -13.82 17.51
CA GLN A 252 5.58 -14.11 18.39
C GLN A 252 5.96 -15.60 18.27
N LEU A 253 6.80 -15.94 17.30
CA LEU A 253 7.35 -17.28 17.19
C LEU A 253 8.87 -17.22 17.33
N THR A 254 9.34 -17.83 18.41
CA THR A 254 10.70 -18.26 18.73
C THR A 254 11.19 -19.37 17.79
N GLY A 255 10.80 -19.32 16.53
CA GLY A 255 11.18 -20.30 15.51
C GLY A 255 12.50 -19.93 14.86
N THR A 256 13.60 -20.34 15.48
CA THR A 256 15.01 -20.26 15.06
C THR A 256 15.34 -21.02 13.76
N GLY A 257 14.41 -21.12 12.82
CA GLY A 257 14.61 -21.78 11.53
C GLY A 257 15.02 -20.80 10.46
N LYS A 258 16.32 -20.48 10.34
CA LYS A 258 16.86 -19.76 9.18
C LYS A 258 16.44 -20.49 7.90
N LEU A 259 15.82 -19.77 6.96
CA LEU A 259 15.53 -20.31 5.64
C LEU A 259 16.83 -20.79 4.99
N ASN A 260 16.80 -21.99 4.42
CA ASN A 260 17.89 -22.55 3.65
C ASN A 260 17.60 -22.34 2.15
N LEU A 261 18.64 -22.22 1.32
CA LEU A 261 18.56 -22.11 -0.15
C LEU A 261 17.62 -23.11 -0.82
N LYS A 262 17.34 -24.25 -0.18
CA LYS A 262 16.42 -25.28 -0.67
C LYS A 262 14.98 -24.78 -0.82
N PHE A 263 14.54 -23.80 -0.02
CA PHE A 263 13.18 -23.27 -0.06
C PHE A 263 12.79 -22.73 -1.45
N TRP A 264 13.63 -21.89 -2.04
CA TRP A 264 13.36 -21.29 -3.36
C TRP A 264 13.37 -22.32 -4.48
N LYS A 265 14.14 -23.41 -4.33
CA LYS A 265 14.10 -24.54 -5.27
C LYS A 265 12.80 -25.33 -5.16
N GLU A 266 12.30 -25.52 -3.93
CA GLU A 266 11.03 -26.21 -3.65
C GLU A 266 9.81 -25.40 -4.08
N ALA A 267 9.92 -24.07 -4.19
CA ALA A 267 8.85 -23.22 -4.69
C ALA A 267 8.46 -23.53 -6.16
N GLY A 268 9.34 -24.16 -6.92
CA GLY A 268 9.09 -24.52 -8.31
C GLY A 268 8.94 -23.32 -9.24
N PRO A 269 8.55 -23.53 -10.51
CA PRO A 269 8.37 -22.46 -11.48
C PRO A 269 7.21 -21.53 -11.10
N ILE A 270 7.45 -20.22 -11.21
CA ILE A 270 6.46 -19.17 -10.99
C ILE A 270 6.34 -18.38 -12.29
N GLU A 271 5.14 -18.34 -12.87
CA GLU A 271 4.89 -17.79 -14.21
C GLU A 271 5.35 -16.33 -14.36
N CYS A 272 4.95 -15.45 -13.43
CA CYS A 272 5.34 -14.04 -13.49
C CYS A 272 6.85 -13.86 -13.44
N VAL A 273 7.52 -14.58 -12.53
CA VAL A 273 8.99 -14.54 -12.40
C VAL A 273 9.64 -14.98 -13.69
N GLN A 274 9.21 -16.09 -14.28
CA GLN A 274 9.88 -16.65 -15.45
C GLN A 274 9.69 -15.81 -16.71
N ARG A 275 8.47 -15.30 -16.96
CA ARG A 275 8.06 -14.80 -18.28
C ARG A 275 7.67 -13.34 -18.36
N HIS A 276 7.39 -12.67 -17.23
CA HIS A 276 6.78 -11.34 -17.27
C HIS A 276 7.56 -10.28 -16.50
N ILE A 277 8.27 -10.63 -15.42
CA ILE A 277 9.02 -9.65 -14.62
C ILE A 277 10.19 -9.08 -15.43
N LYS A 278 10.10 -7.79 -15.74
CA LYS A 278 11.12 -6.98 -16.43
C LYS A 278 11.93 -6.13 -15.45
N LYS A 279 11.31 -5.69 -14.35
CA LYS A 279 11.96 -4.84 -13.33
C LYS A 279 11.73 -5.42 -11.93
N VAL A 280 12.80 -5.57 -11.17
CA VAL A 280 12.73 -5.87 -9.72
C VAL A 280 13.41 -4.76 -8.95
N VAL A 281 12.75 -4.27 -7.91
CA VAL A 281 13.31 -3.28 -6.98
C VAL A 281 13.26 -3.83 -5.58
N LEU A 282 14.42 -4.00 -4.95
CA LEU A 282 14.54 -4.36 -3.54
C LEU A 282 14.99 -3.14 -2.74
N ARG A 283 14.18 -2.72 -1.77
CA ARG A 283 14.46 -1.60 -0.85
C ARG A 283 14.83 -2.09 0.54
N GLU A 284 15.51 -1.22 1.28
CA GLU A 284 16.00 -1.51 2.64
C GLU A 284 16.86 -2.77 2.68
N PHE A 285 17.77 -2.92 1.70
CA PHE A 285 18.64 -4.10 1.66
C PHE A 285 19.65 -4.09 2.81
N HIS A 286 19.54 -5.09 3.68
CA HIS A 286 20.39 -5.24 4.88
C HIS A 286 21.61 -6.15 4.65
N GLY A 287 21.72 -6.82 3.49
CA GLY A 287 22.84 -7.72 3.20
C GLY A 287 22.71 -9.11 3.81
N THR A 288 21.51 -9.48 4.28
CA THR A 288 21.26 -10.78 4.88
C THR A 288 21.38 -11.90 3.85
N ARG A 289 21.63 -13.11 4.34
CA ARG A 289 21.69 -14.30 3.48
C ARG A 289 20.36 -14.54 2.74
N SER A 290 19.24 -14.31 3.41
CA SER A 290 17.90 -14.56 2.85
C SER A 290 17.57 -13.61 1.70
N GLU A 291 17.93 -12.32 1.81
CA GLU A 291 17.81 -11.35 0.72
C GLU A 291 18.67 -11.74 -0.48
N LEU A 292 19.93 -12.12 -0.23
CA LEU A 292 20.85 -12.57 -1.29
C LEU A 292 20.33 -13.83 -2.00
N ASP A 293 19.77 -14.77 -1.25
CA ASP A 293 19.21 -16.01 -1.80
C ASP A 293 17.94 -15.72 -2.63
N PHE A 294 17.10 -14.76 -2.21
CA PHE A 294 15.96 -14.29 -2.99
C PHE A 294 16.38 -13.60 -4.30
N LEU A 295 17.32 -12.66 -4.23
CA LEU A 295 17.86 -11.98 -5.42
C LEU A 295 18.46 -12.98 -6.40
N LYS A 296 19.22 -13.96 -5.88
CA LYS A 296 19.78 -15.03 -6.69
C LYS A 296 18.69 -15.88 -7.35
N PHE A 297 17.62 -16.23 -6.63
CA PHE A 297 16.47 -16.94 -7.21
C PHE A 297 15.86 -16.16 -8.37
N ILE A 298 15.61 -14.86 -8.21
CA ILE A 298 15.08 -14.01 -9.28
C ILE A 298 16.04 -13.98 -10.47
N ALA A 299 17.33 -13.72 -10.25
CA ALA A 299 18.34 -13.65 -11.31
C ALA A 299 18.43 -14.96 -12.11
N GLU A 300 18.33 -16.12 -11.44
CA GLU A 300 18.44 -17.45 -12.07
C GLU A 300 17.17 -17.90 -12.81
N HIS A 301 16.01 -17.30 -12.54
CA HIS A 301 14.73 -17.78 -13.10
C HIS A 301 14.02 -16.75 -14.00
N ALA A 302 14.31 -15.46 -13.85
CA ALA A 302 13.63 -14.41 -14.61
C ALA A 302 14.25 -14.20 -15.99
N GLN A 303 13.59 -14.74 -17.03
CA GLN A 303 14.14 -14.83 -18.38
C GLN A 303 14.06 -13.50 -19.15
N VAL A 304 13.15 -12.62 -18.75
CA VAL A 304 12.93 -11.31 -19.39
C VAL A 304 13.29 -10.14 -18.48
N LEU A 305 14.04 -10.40 -17.40
CA LEU A 305 14.46 -9.37 -16.46
C LEU A 305 15.43 -8.41 -17.13
N GLU A 306 15.02 -7.16 -17.30
CA GLU A 306 15.82 -6.09 -17.91
C GLU A 306 16.59 -5.30 -16.84
N LYS A 307 15.99 -5.11 -15.66
CA LYS A 307 16.57 -4.27 -14.61
C LYS A 307 16.35 -4.83 -13.21
N MET A 308 17.41 -4.91 -12.43
CA MET A 308 17.39 -5.20 -11.00
C MET A 308 17.97 -4.01 -10.23
N VAL A 309 17.14 -3.37 -9.42
CA VAL A 309 17.52 -2.21 -8.60
C VAL A 309 17.56 -2.62 -7.14
N ILE A 310 18.66 -2.33 -6.47
CA ILE A 310 18.83 -2.61 -5.04
C ILE A 310 19.14 -1.30 -4.32
N VAL A 311 18.32 -0.94 -3.35
CA VAL A 311 18.49 0.23 -2.50
C VAL A 311 18.94 -0.24 -1.13
N LEU A 312 20.16 0.12 -0.74
CA LEU A 312 20.73 -0.22 0.55
C LEU A 312 20.00 0.54 1.67
N THR A 313 19.86 -0.10 2.83
CA THR A 313 19.31 0.57 4.02
C THR A 313 20.23 1.72 4.49
N HIS A 314 19.70 2.57 5.37
CA HIS A 314 20.40 3.75 5.86
C HIS A 314 21.77 3.42 6.48
N GLY A 315 22.75 4.30 6.28
CA GLY A 315 24.11 4.13 6.80
C GLY A 315 25.00 3.20 5.97
N HIS A 316 24.48 2.59 4.90
CA HIS A 316 25.27 1.75 4.00
C HIS A 316 25.46 2.35 2.61
N SER A 317 26.67 2.20 2.09
CA SER A 317 27.09 2.63 0.76
C SER A 317 27.37 1.45 -0.17
N PRO A 318 27.28 1.63 -1.51
CA PRO A 318 27.65 0.59 -2.46
C PRO A 318 29.12 0.14 -2.38
N SER A 319 29.99 0.95 -1.76
CA SER A 319 31.40 0.65 -1.49
C SER A 319 31.65 -0.13 -0.20
N ASP A 320 30.65 -0.25 0.66
CA ASP A 320 30.78 -0.95 1.94
C ASP A 320 30.86 -2.48 1.74
N PRO A 321 31.29 -3.24 2.78
CA PRO A 321 31.36 -4.71 2.70
C PRO A 321 30.04 -5.37 2.27
N ILE A 322 28.89 -4.78 2.64
CA ILE A 322 27.56 -5.25 2.22
C ILE A 322 27.39 -5.11 0.70
N GLY A 323 27.69 -3.94 0.15
CA GLY A 323 27.65 -3.68 -1.28
C GLY A 323 28.64 -4.56 -2.06
N ALA A 324 29.86 -4.74 -1.54
CA ALA A 324 30.87 -5.61 -2.14
C ALA A 324 30.43 -7.09 -2.15
N ASN A 325 29.89 -7.59 -1.03
CA ASN A 325 29.37 -8.96 -0.93
C ASN A 325 28.19 -9.19 -1.88
N LEU A 326 27.27 -8.22 -1.98
CA LEU A 326 26.17 -8.25 -2.94
C LEU A 326 26.69 -8.37 -4.38
N ARG A 327 27.63 -7.51 -4.79
CA ARG A 327 28.23 -7.56 -6.13
C ARG A 327 28.90 -8.91 -6.40
N ALA A 328 29.71 -9.41 -5.47
CA ALA A 328 30.38 -10.70 -5.61
C ALA A 328 29.38 -11.85 -5.75
N LYS A 329 28.31 -11.85 -4.94
CA LYS A 329 27.27 -12.88 -5.00
C LYS A 329 26.50 -12.84 -6.31
N MET A 330 26.14 -11.65 -6.78
CA MET A 330 25.41 -11.47 -8.03
C MET A 330 26.28 -11.75 -9.27
N ALA A 331 27.58 -11.45 -9.23
CA ALA A 331 28.52 -11.86 -10.27
C ALA A 331 28.65 -13.39 -10.40
N SER A 332 28.47 -14.12 -9.29
CA SER A 332 28.48 -15.59 -9.27
C SER A 332 27.14 -16.24 -9.67
N ALA A 333 26.07 -15.45 -9.81
CA ALA A 333 24.74 -15.97 -10.12
C ALA A 333 24.64 -16.34 -11.62
N LYS A 334 23.88 -17.40 -11.92
CA LYS A 334 23.61 -17.81 -13.30
C LYS A 334 22.42 -17.04 -13.84
N TRP A 335 22.65 -15.80 -14.28
CA TRP A 335 21.59 -14.94 -14.81
C TRP A 335 20.86 -15.60 -15.98
N ALA A 336 19.54 -15.74 -15.86
CA ALA A 336 18.68 -16.22 -16.94
C ALA A 336 18.66 -15.24 -18.11
N ASN A 337 18.72 -13.94 -17.82
CA ASN A 337 18.98 -12.89 -18.79
C ASN A 337 20.35 -12.25 -18.53
N ALA A 338 21.32 -12.53 -19.40
CA ALA A 338 22.67 -11.98 -19.30
C ALA A 338 22.74 -10.46 -19.54
N CYS A 339 21.70 -9.85 -20.14
CA CYS A 339 21.63 -8.42 -20.42
C CYS A 339 20.99 -7.60 -19.28
N CYS A 340 20.65 -8.22 -18.15
CA CYS A 340 20.03 -7.49 -17.04
C CYS A 340 20.98 -6.43 -16.46
N GLU A 341 20.49 -5.20 -16.34
CA GLU A 341 21.18 -4.12 -15.63
C GLU A 341 21.02 -4.30 -14.12
N LEU A 342 22.12 -4.42 -13.38
CA LEU A 342 22.12 -4.40 -11.92
C LEU A 342 22.56 -3.02 -11.42
N THR A 343 21.66 -2.28 -10.78
CA THR A 343 21.94 -0.97 -10.19
C THR A 343 21.84 -1.03 -8.67
N ILE A 344 22.84 -0.50 -7.97
CA ILE A 344 22.87 -0.46 -6.49
C ILE A 344 22.94 1.00 -6.05
N PHE A 345 21.95 1.43 -5.27
CA PHE A 345 21.84 2.78 -4.75
C PHE A 345 22.01 2.81 -3.24
N GLN A 346 22.65 3.86 -2.74
CA GLN A 346 22.47 4.29 -1.36
C GLN A 346 21.09 4.92 -1.23
N THR A 347 20.38 4.65 -0.13
CA THR A 347 19.13 5.33 0.15
C THR A 347 19.35 6.85 0.26
N PRO A 348 18.56 7.70 -0.43
CA PRO A 348 18.66 9.15 -0.29
C PRO A 348 17.99 9.64 1.01
N PHE A 349 17.42 8.74 1.83
CA PHE A 349 16.68 9.08 3.05
C PHE A 349 17.59 9.08 4.28
N HIS A 350 17.40 10.09 5.14
CA HIS A 350 18.22 10.34 6.32
C HIS A 350 17.85 9.49 7.55
N VAL A 351 16.82 8.66 7.48
CA VAL A 351 16.33 7.81 8.59
C VAL A 351 16.00 6.42 8.03
N GLU A 352 16.07 5.37 8.87
CA GLU A 352 15.45 4.07 8.58
C GLU A 352 13.95 4.29 8.36
N GLY A 353 13.53 4.26 7.11
CA GLY A 353 12.20 4.68 6.71
C GLY A 353 12.17 4.98 5.22
N THR A 354 11.17 4.46 4.53
CA THR A 354 11.15 4.53 3.07
C THR A 354 10.72 5.89 2.54
N ALA A 355 11.16 6.11 1.30
CA ALA A 355 10.59 6.95 0.26
C ALA A 355 9.09 6.78 -0.05
N TRP A 356 8.20 6.50 0.90
CA TRP A 356 6.78 6.49 0.56
C TRP A 356 6.25 7.91 0.57
N CYS A 357 6.12 8.51 -0.61
CA CYS A 357 5.25 9.67 -0.75
C CYS A 357 3.90 9.24 -1.28
N TYR A 358 2.93 9.20 -0.37
CA TYR A 358 1.53 9.00 -0.69
C TYR A 358 1.04 10.02 -1.75
N LEU A 359 1.54 11.26 -1.76
CA LEU A 359 1.17 12.24 -2.79
C LEU A 359 1.62 11.81 -4.19
N SER A 360 2.82 11.22 -4.31
CA SER A 360 3.32 10.67 -5.58
C SER A 360 2.50 9.45 -6.02
N ALA A 361 2.04 8.63 -5.08
CA ALA A 361 1.18 7.47 -5.32
C ALA A 361 -0.24 7.87 -5.75
N PHE A 362 -0.77 8.92 -5.12
CA PHE A 362 -2.10 9.48 -5.35
C PHE A 362 -2.24 10.23 -6.70
N ASP A 363 -1.13 10.46 -7.40
CA ASP A 363 -1.14 11.00 -8.75
C ASP A 363 -1.27 9.91 -9.81
N LEU A 364 -2.45 9.83 -10.44
CA LEU A 364 -2.74 8.95 -11.56
C LEU A 364 -1.87 9.24 -12.81
N SER A 365 -1.29 10.45 -12.92
CA SER A 365 -0.41 10.82 -14.02
C SER A 365 0.98 10.17 -13.89
N ASN A 366 1.40 9.86 -12.66
CA ASN A 366 2.68 9.23 -12.38
C ASN A 366 2.61 7.72 -12.66
N PRO A 367 3.30 7.19 -13.69
CA PRO A 367 3.17 5.78 -14.07
C PRO A 367 3.86 4.80 -13.12
N ASP A 368 4.83 5.25 -12.32
CA ASP A 368 5.56 4.43 -11.36
C ASP A 368 5.86 5.27 -10.11
N PRO A 369 4.96 5.26 -9.10
CA PRO A 369 5.12 6.05 -7.88
C PRO A 369 6.22 5.55 -6.96
N PHE A 370 6.78 4.36 -7.23
CA PHE A 370 7.82 3.75 -6.42
C PHE A 370 9.23 3.92 -7.03
N ASP A 371 9.37 4.66 -8.13
CA ASP A 371 10.68 4.81 -8.76
C ASP A 371 11.56 5.84 -8.04
N VAL A 372 12.38 5.36 -7.10
CA VAL A 372 13.33 6.17 -6.33
C VAL A 372 14.57 6.58 -7.12
N SER A 373 14.78 6.05 -8.33
CA SER A 373 15.85 6.57 -9.20
C SER A 373 15.65 8.04 -9.58
N LYS A 374 14.40 8.53 -9.48
CA LYS A 374 14.05 9.94 -9.64
C LYS A 374 14.36 10.80 -8.40
N CYS A 375 14.76 10.19 -7.28
CA CYS A 375 15.06 10.86 -6.01
C CYS A 375 16.56 11.08 -5.77
N LEU A 376 17.40 10.87 -6.80
CA LEU A 376 18.83 11.15 -6.73
C LEU A 376 19.02 12.65 -6.38
N ASP A 377 19.92 12.92 -5.43
CA ASP A 377 20.32 14.25 -4.92
C ASP A 377 19.43 14.90 -3.84
N GLY A 378 18.55 14.14 -3.17
CA GLY A 378 17.81 14.64 -2.00
C GLY A 378 16.80 15.76 -2.33
N LYS A 379 16.55 16.00 -3.62
CA LYS A 379 15.56 16.94 -4.12
C LYS A 379 14.52 16.17 -4.92
N CYS A 380 13.59 15.54 -4.23
CA CYS A 380 12.35 15.17 -4.88
C CYS A 380 11.39 16.34 -4.75
N GLN A 381 10.87 16.88 -5.85
CA GLN A 381 9.74 17.83 -5.77
C GLN A 381 8.45 17.15 -5.29
N SER A 382 8.46 15.80 -5.19
CA SER A 382 7.31 14.99 -4.85
C SER A 382 7.53 14.03 -3.68
N HIS A 383 8.61 14.17 -2.88
CA HIS A 383 8.82 13.47 -1.59
C HIS A 383 9.32 14.45 -0.54
#